data_AF-A0A352YTZ6-F1
#
_entry.id   AF-A0A352YTZ6-F1
#
_cell.length_a   1.000
_cell.length_b   1.000
_cell.length_c   1.000
_cell.angle_alpha   90.00
_cell.angle_beta   90.00
_cell.angle_gamma   90.00
#
_symmetry.space_group_name_H-M   'P 1'
#
loop_
_entity.id
_entity.type
_entity.pdbx_description
1 polymer ?
#
loop_
_entity_poly.entity_id
_entity_poly.type
_entity_poly.pdbx_seq_one_letter_code
_entity_poly.pdbx_strand_id
1 'polypeptide(L)'
;TKMRVFQVKDRMSVKPDCVYVIPPNKSMSVLKGVLHLFEPVEARGLRLPIDFFLRSLADDRQERGIGLILSGMGSDGSTGLRAIKEKNGIVMVQEPATAKFDSMPRNAIDSVLADIVAPAGELPGRLLDFLKHIPVLKSDLDIEIKDKSSLEKIIILLRSYTGNDFSLYKKNTVYRRIERRMGIHKIDKISSYVHFLQENP
;
A
#
# COMPACT_ATOMS: atom_id res chain seq x y z
N THR A 1 14.64 -19.30 4.66
CA THR A 1 15.05 -17.88 4.55
C THR A 1 16.31 -17.65 5.38
N LYS A 2 17.16 -16.68 5.00
CA LYS A 2 18.33 -16.24 5.80
C LYS A 2 17.98 -15.11 6.79
N MET A 3 16.77 -14.55 6.69
CA MET A 3 16.31 -13.47 7.58
C MET A 3 16.17 -13.97 9.01
N ARG A 4 16.48 -13.11 9.98
CA ARG A 4 16.32 -13.44 11.41
C ARG A 4 14.86 -13.28 11.82
N VAL A 5 14.33 -14.28 12.51
CA VAL A 5 12.94 -14.27 13.00
C VAL A 5 12.93 -13.95 14.49
N PHE A 6 12.13 -12.98 14.89
CA PHE A 6 11.97 -12.55 16.28
C PHE A 6 10.50 -12.63 16.67
N GLN A 7 10.21 -13.22 17.83
CA GLN A 7 8.96 -12.93 18.51
C GLN A 7 9.04 -11.50 19.07
N VAL A 8 8.04 -10.69 18.78
CA VAL A 8 8.02 -9.27 19.15
C VAL A 8 7.98 -9.13 20.67
N LYS A 9 8.79 -8.21 21.18
CA LYS A 9 8.68 -7.67 22.55
C LYS A 9 8.25 -6.22 22.46
N ASP A 10 7.65 -5.71 23.53
CA ASP A 10 7.20 -4.33 23.55
C ASP A 10 8.38 -3.36 23.31
N ARG A 11 8.10 -2.30 22.54
CA ARG A 11 9.05 -1.26 22.11
C ARG A 11 10.24 -1.75 21.29
N MET A 12 10.06 -2.78 20.47
CA MET A 12 11.12 -3.30 19.60
C MET A 12 11.25 -2.49 18.30
N SER A 13 12.44 -1.95 18.01
CA SER A 13 12.70 -1.25 16.74
C SER A 13 12.75 -2.21 15.55
N VAL A 14 12.06 -1.86 14.47
CA VAL A 14 12.08 -2.60 13.20
C VAL A 14 13.40 -2.35 12.47
N LYS A 15 14.07 -3.43 12.06
CA LYS A 15 15.31 -3.40 11.29
C LYS A 15 15.14 -4.13 9.95
N PRO A 16 15.91 -3.75 8.92
CA PRO A 16 15.99 -4.53 7.68
C PRO A 16 16.36 -6.00 7.93
N ASP A 17 16.01 -6.86 6.99
CA ASP A 17 16.35 -8.30 6.97
C ASP A 17 15.89 -9.11 8.20
N CYS A 18 14.82 -8.64 8.84
CA CYS A 18 14.23 -9.26 10.02
C CYS A 18 12.74 -9.56 9.80
N VAL A 19 12.27 -10.67 10.35
CA VAL A 19 10.85 -11.07 10.41
C VAL A 19 10.38 -10.97 11.84
N TYR A 20 9.27 -10.29 12.07
CA TYR A 20 8.71 -10.03 13.39
C TYR A 20 7.37 -10.73 13.53
N VAL A 21 7.25 -11.61 14.53
CA VAL A 21 6.05 -12.42 14.79
C VAL A 21 5.39 -11.93 16.07
N ILE A 22 4.12 -11.54 15.97
CA ILE A 22 3.33 -11.14 17.13
C ILE A 22 3.19 -12.31 18.13
N PRO A 23 3.39 -12.10 19.44
CA PRO A 23 3.12 -13.13 20.45
C PRO A 23 1.61 -13.45 20.56
N PRO A 24 1.25 -14.65 21.06
CA PRO A 24 -0.15 -15.02 21.22
C PRO A 24 -0.88 -14.11 22.22
N ASN A 25 -2.19 -13.94 22.03
CA ASN A 25 -3.07 -13.12 22.88
C ASN A 25 -2.63 -11.65 23.04
N LYS A 26 -1.95 -11.06 22.04
CA LYS A 26 -1.60 -9.64 22.01
C LYS A 26 -2.13 -8.95 20.76
N SER A 27 -2.30 -7.64 20.85
CA SER A 27 -2.44 -6.75 19.70
C SER A 27 -1.11 -6.02 19.48
N MET A 28 -0.80 -5.67 18.23
CA MET A 28 0.47 -5.01 17.87
C MET A 28 0.21 -3.78 17.02
N SER A 29 0.92 -2.69 17.32
CA SER A 29 0.93 -1.45 16.53
C SER A 29 2.37 -1.05 16.20
N VAL A 30 2.55 -0.17 15.23
CA VAL A 30 3.85 0.44 14.92
C VAL A 30 3.76 1.96 15.00
N LEU A 31 4.76 2.59 15.63
CA LEU A 31 4.89 4.04 15.68
C LEU A 31 6.36 4.44 15.62
N LYS A 32 6.69 5.33 14.69
CA LYS A 32 8.06 5.76 14.37
C LYS A 32 9.02 4.59 14.17
N GLY A 33 8.55 3.53 13.51
CA GLY A 33 9.31 2.30 13.29
C GLY A 33 9.58 1.44 14.55
N VAL A 34 8.86 1.67 15.64
CA VAL A 34 8.92 0.88 16.87
C VAL A 34 7.63 0.08 17.02
N LEU A 35 7.74 -1.22 17.26
CA LEU A 35 6.61 -2.12 17.53
C LEU A 35 6.18 -2.00 18.98
N HIS A 36 4.87 -1.81 19.19
CA HIS A 36 4.24 -1.70 20.50
C HIS A 36 3.23 -2.83 20.68
N LEU A 37 3.27 -3.48 21.86
CA LEU A 37 2.33 -4.55 22.20
C LEU A 37 1.30 -4.06 23.20
N PHE A 38 0.05 -4.48 22.98
CA PHE A 38 -1.08 -4.15 23.83
C PHE A 38 -1.80 -5.42 24.27
N GLU A 39 -2.41 -5.36 25.45
CA GLU A 39 -3.46 -6.32 25.77
C GLU A 39 -4.65 -6.10 24.84
N PRO A 40 -5.22 -7.15 24.25
CA PRO A 40 -6.41 -7.00 23.41
C PRO A 40 -7.59 -6.51 24.26
N VAL A 41 -8.19 -5.40 23.86
CA VAL A 41 -9.32 -4.78 24.57
C VAL A 41 -10.62 -5.49 24.20
N GLU A 42 -10.75 -5.99 22.97
CA GLU A 42 -11.95 -6.67 22.51
C GLU A 42 -12.04 -8.13 22.96
N ALA A 43 -13.27 -8.62 23.09
CA ALA A 43 -13.56 -10.03 23.34
C ALA A 43 -13.01 -10.93 22.21
N ARG A 44 -12.58 -12.15 22.56
CA ARG A 44 -12.16 -13.15 21.57
C ARG A 44 -13.29 -13.38 20.54
N GLY A 45 -12.97 -13.27 19.25
CA GLY A 45 -13.93 -13.37 18.14
C GLY A 45 -14.30 -12.04 17.49
N LEU A 46 -14.17 -10.91 18.20
CA LEU A 46 -14.35 -9.55 17.65
C LEU A 46 -13.01 -8.85 17.36
N ARG A 47 -11.90 -9.50 17.71
CA ARG A 47 -10.55 -8.96 17.53
C ARG A 47 -10.20 -8.96 16.05
N LEU A 48 -9.73 -7.81 15.57
CA LEU A 48 -9.19 -7.62 14.23
C LEU A 48 -7.71 -7.18 14.31
N PRO A 49 -6.81 -8.03 14.84
CA PRO A 49 -5.41 -7.66 15.06
C PRO A 49 -4.66 -7.31 13.76
N ILE A 50 -5.02 -7.91 12.62
CA ILE A 50 -4.38 -7.60 11.33
C ILE A 50 -4.79 -6.19 10.90
N ASP A 51 -6.09 -5.87 10.91
CA ASP A 51 -6.57 -4.52 10.61
C ASP A 51 -5.97 -3.47 11.54
N PHE A 52 -5.91 -3.75 12.85
CA PHE A 52 -5.30 -2.85 13.82
C PHE A 52 -3.84 -2.54 13.48
N PHE A 53 -3.04 -3.57 13.18
CA PHE A 53 -1.64 -3.39 12.81
C PHE A 53 -1.50 -2.65 11.47
N LEU A 54 -2.21 -3.06 10.43
CA LEU A 54 -2.10 -2.48 9.09
C LEU A 54 -2.52 -1.00 9.06
N ARG A 55 -3.52 -0.58 9.86
CA ARG A 55 -3.86 0.84 10.02
C ARG A 55 -2.70 1.63 10.61
N SER A 56 -2.09 1.15 11.70
CA SER A 56 -0.92 1.81 12.28
C SER A 56 0.28 1.85 11.33
N LEU A 57 0.46 0.79 10.53
CA LEU A 57 1.50 0.73 9.51
C LEU A 57 1.25 1.75 8.39
N ALA A 58 0.00 1.89 7.95
CA ALA A 58 -0.39 2.89 6.97
C ALA A 58 -0.08 4.31 7.49
N ASP A 59 -0.40 4.60 8.75
CA ASP A 59 -0.11 5.90 9.35
C ASP A 59 1.39 6.16 9.56
N ASP A 60 2.16 5.15 9.98
CA ASP A 60 3.59 5.29 10.24
C ASP A 60 4.43 5.36 8.95
N ARG A 61 4.10 4.54 7.96
CA ARG A 61 4.92 4.35 6.74
C ARG A 61 4.34 4.98 5.50
N GLN A 62 3.09 5.41 5.53
CA GLN A 62 2.41 6.08 4.43
C GLN A 62 2.62 5.31 3.11
N GLU A 63 3.12 5.98 2.08
CA GLU A 63 3.43 5.40 0.77
C GLU A 63 4.46 4.25 0.78
N ARG A 64 5.27 4.13 1.84
CA ARG A 64 6.31 3.11 2.00
C ARG A 64 5.74 1.85 2.66
N GLY A 65 4.48 1.89 3.12
CA GLY A 65 3.78 0.75 3.67
C GLY A 65 3.41 -0.23 2.56
N ILE A 66 3.69 -1.52 2.80
CA ILE A 66 3.26 -2.62 1.94
C ILE A 66 2.38 -3.53 2.79
N GLY A 67 1.13 -3.70 2.37
CA GLY A 67 0.18 -4.62 2.98
C GLY A 67 0.05 -5.88 2.13
N LEU A 68 0.09 -7.05 2.77
CA LEU A 68 -0.08 -8.34 2.12
C LEU A 68 -1.05 -9.20 2.92
N ILE A 69 -2.08 -9.70 2.27
CA ILE A 69 -3.00 -10.70 2.83
C ILE A 69 -2.81 -12.04 2.12
N LEU A 70 -2.66 -13.10 2.91
CA LEU A 70 -2.49 -14.48 2.46
C LEU A 70 -3.73 -15.31 2.81
N SER A 71 -3.67 -16.61 2.50
CA SER A 71 -4.68 -17.61 2.88
C SER A 71 -5.07 -17.50 4.35
N GLY A 72 -6.38 -17.43 4.61
CA GLY A 72 -6.94 -17.25 5.95
C GLY A 72 -8.46 -17.22 5.94
N MET A 73 -9.06 -17.28 7.12
CA MET A 73 -10.51 -17.19 7.31
C MET A 73 -10.93 -15.80 7.81
N GLY A 74 -12.18 -15.41 7.54
CA GLY A 74 -12.74 -14.13 7.98
C GLY A 74 -12.37 -12.96 7.08
N SER A 75 -12.49 -11.74 7.62
CA SER A 75 -12.26 -10.47 6.89
C SER A 75 -11.17 -9.59 7.51
N ASP A 76 -10.49 -10.07 8.56
CA ASP A 76 -9.41 -9.33 9.24
C ASP A 76 -8.24 -9.08 8.28
N GLY A 77 -7.93 -7.80 8.05
CA GLY A 77 -6.98 -7.33 7.06
C GLY A 77 -7.60 -6.48 5.95
N SER A 78 -8.91 -6.63 5.70
CA SER A 78 -9.62 -5.96 4.60
C SER A 78 -9.67 -4.43 4.78
N THR A 79 -9.90 -3.95 6.00
CA THR A 79 -9.97 -2.51 6.25
C THR A 79 -8.58 -1.90 6.45
N GLY A 80 -7.63 -2.70 6.94
CA GLY A 80 -6.23 -2.36 7.06
C GLY A 80 -5.55 -2.18 5.70
N LEU A 81 -5.80 -3.07 4.73
CA LEU A 81 -5.32 -2.88 3.36
C LEU A 81 -5.91 -1.64 2.71
N ARG A 82 -7.19 -1.33 2.95
CA ARG A 82 -7.80 -0.06 2.50
C ARG A 82 -7.05 1.14 3.05
N ALA A 83 -6.74 1.16 4.34
CA ALA A 83 -5.96 2.23 4.96
C ALA A 83 -4.56 2.37 4.31
N ILE A 84 -3.87 1.26 4.05
CA ILE A 84 -2.58 1.27 3.33
C ILE A 84 -2.75 1.89 1.93
N LYS A 85 -3.78 1.50 1.19
CA LYS A 85 -4.05 2.04 -0.14
C LYS A 85 -4.36 3.54 -0.12
N GLU A 86 -5.15 4.00 0.84
CA GLU A 86 -5.49 5.41 1.02
C GLU A 86 -4.24 6.28 1.23
N LYS A 87 -3.22 5.75 1.91
CA LYS A 87 -1.91 6.39 2.08
C LYS A 87 -0.94 6.18 0.90
N ASN A 88 -1.43 5.66 -0.23
CA ASN A 88 -0.63 5.29 -1.40
C ASN A 88 0.42 4.22 -1.14
N GLY A 89 0.24 3.38 -0.11
CA GLY A 89 1.04 2.17 0.04
C GLY A 89 0.77 1.16 -1.07
N ILE A 90 1.43 0.02 -1.00
CA ILE A 90 1.25 -1.09 -1.95
C ILE A 90 0.37 -2.14 -1.28
N VAL A 91 -0.66 -2.60 -1.98
CA VAL A 91 -1.55 -3.66 -1.50
C VAL A 91 -1.37 -4.91 -2.35
N MET A 92 -1.11 -6.02 -1.69
CA MET A 92 -0.92 -7.32 -2.30
C MET A 92 -1.88 -8.33 -1.67
N VAL A 93 -2.40 -9.24 -2.48
CA VAL A 93 -3.28 -10.32 -1.99
C VAL A 93 -2.87 -11.62 -2.66
N GLN A 94 -2.86 -12.72 -1.90
CA GLN A 94 -2.71 -14.04 -2.47
C GLN A 94 -3.89 -14.36 -3.39
N GLU A 95 -3.62 -14.90 -4.57
CA GLU A 95 -4.64 -15.40 -5.50
C GLU A 95 -5.58 -16.39 -4.79
N PRO A 96 -6.90 -16.08 -4.65
CA PRO A 96 -7.85 -16.91 -3.91
C PRO A 96 -7.87 -18.36 -4.36
N ALA A 97 -7.73 -18.63 -5.66
CA ALA A 97 -7.70 -19.98 -6.21
C ALA A 97 -6.51 -20.84 -5.72
N THR A 98 -5.44 -20.21 -5.21
CA THR A 98 -4.26 -20.89 -4.65
C THR A 98 -4.26 -20.94 -3.13
N ALA A 99 -5.24 -20.31 -2.48
CA ALA A 99 -5.34 -20.25 -1.03
C ALA A 99 -5.98 -21.53 -0.48
N LYS A 100 -5.47 -22.03 0.65
CA LYS A 100 -6.12 -23.14 1.37
C LYS A 100 -7.45 -22.71 1.98
N PHE A 101 -7.51 -21.45 2.44
CA PHE A 101 -8.69 -20.76 2.91
C PHE A 101 -8.76 -19.43 2.19
N ASP A 102 -9.74 -19.29 1.32
CA ASP A 102 -9.83 -18.21 0.35
C ASP A 102 -10.69 -17.03 0.82
N SER A 103 -11.42 -17.18 1.93
CA SER A 103 -12.34 -16.14 2.38
C SER A 103 -11.62 -14.83 2.69
N MET A 104 -10.48 -14.85 3.40
CA MET A 104 -9.75 -13.63 3.74
C MET A 104 -9.14 -12.95 2.48
N PRO A 105 -8.47 -13.66 1.57
CA PRO A 105 -8.09 -13.10 0.27
C PRO A 105 -9.25 -12.50 -0.54
N ARG A 106 -10.41 -13.17 -0.61
CA ARG A 106 -11.58 -12.63 -1.32
C ARG A 106 -12.08 -11.33 -0.69
N ASN A 107 -12.27 -11.31 0.63
CA ASN A 107 -12.70 -10.12 1.35
C ASN A 107 -11.72 -8.95 1.14
N ALA A 108 -10.42 -9.22 1.09
CA ALA A 108 -9.40 -8.22 0.82
C ALA A 108 -9.48 -7.64 -0.60
N ILE A 109 -9.74 -8.46 -1.62
CA ILE A 109 -9.92 -8.01 -3.02
C ILE A 109 -11.20 -7.19 -3.16
N ASP A 110 -12.27 -7.63 -2.52
CA ASP A 110 -13.56 -6.93 -2.55
C ASP A 110 -13.51 -5.60 -1.79
N SER A 111 -12.64 -5.46 -0.79
CA SER A 111 -12.56 -4.24 0.03
C SER A 111 -11.73 -3.12 -0.57
N VAL A 112 -10.73 -3.44 -1.41
CA VAL A 112 -9.79 -2.48 -1.97
C VAL A 112 -9.15 -2.99 -3.26
N LEU A 113 -8.92 -2.08 -4.22
CA LEU A 113 -8.20 -2.40 -5.46
C LEU A 113 -6.73 -2.75 -5.15
N ALA A 114 -6.45 -4.05 -5.05
CA ALA A 114 -5.10 -4.59 -4.87
C ALA A 114 -4.20 -4.22 -6.06
N ASP A 115 -2.94 -3.87 -5.78
CA ASP A 115 -1.94 -3.60 -6.82
C ASP A 115 -1.44 -4.91 -7.45
N ILE A 116 -1.37 -5.98 -6.65
CA ILE A 116 -0.89 -7.29 -7.08
C ILE A 116 -1.78 -8.39 -6.49
N VAL A 117 -2.31 -9.24 -7.36
CA VAL A 117 -2.95 -10.51 -6.99
C VAL A 117 -2.19 -11.63 -7.69
N ALA A 118 -1.61 -12.56 -6.92
CA ALA A 118 -0.77 -13.63 -7.46
C ALA A 118 -0.64 -14.80 -6.48
N PRO A 119 -0.23 -16.00 -6.93
CA PRO A 119 0.11 -17.11 -6.04
C PRO A 119 1.16 -16.71 -5.00
N ALA A 120 1.09 -17.28 -3.78
CA ALA A 120 1.98 -16.89 -2.67
C ALA A 120 3.48 -16.97 -3.01
N GLY A 121 3.89 -17.95 -3.82
CA GLY A 121 5.28 -18.12 -4.27
C GLY A 121 5.74 -17.05 -5.28
N GLU A 122 4.81 -16.45 -6.03
CA GLU A 122 5.12 -15.42 -7.02
C GLU A 122 5.13 -14.00 -6.45
N LEU A 123 4.38 -13.77 -5.35
CA LEU A 123 4.21 -12.45 -4.73
C LEU A 123 5.54 -11.70 -4.48
N PRO A 124 6.62 -12.32 -3.96
CA PRO A 124 7.90 -11.62 -3.78
C PRO A 124 8.51 -11.12 -5.10
N GLY A 125 8.48 -11.95 -6.16
CA GLY A 125 9.00 -11.58 -7.47
C GLY A 125 8.19 -10.44 -8.09
N ARG A 126 6.86 -10.54 -8.04
CA ARG A 126 5.95 -9.50 -8.51
C ARG A 126 6.17 -8.17 -7.78
N LEU A 127 6.40 -8.22 -6.47
CA LEU A 127 6.72 -7.02 -5.70
C LEU A 127 8.02 -6.37 -6.17
N LEU A 128 9.08 -7.14 -6.34
CA LEU A 128 10.37 -6.62 -6.80
C LEU A 128 10.26 -6.00 -8.20
N ASP A 129 9.53 -6.63 -9.12
CA ASP A 129 9.30 -6.08 -10.46
C ASP A 129 8.45 -4.82 -10.43
N PHE A 130 7.40 -4.79 -9.60
CA PHE A 130 6.58 -3.61 -9.40
C PHE A 130 7.40 -2.44 -8.83
N LEU A 131 8.29 -2.70 -7.87
CA LEU A 131 9.18 -1.69 -7.29
C LEU A 131 10.24 -1.15 -8.28
N LYS A 132 10.60 -1.88 -9.35
CA LYS A 132 11.47 -1.34 -10.41
C LYS A 132 10.76 -0.28 -11.27
N HIS A 133 9.44 -0.41 -11.43
CA HIS A 133 8.63 0.47 -12.27
C HIS A 133 8.00 1.61 -11.46
N ILE A 134 7.95 1.49 -10.14
CA ILE A 134 7.78 2.65 -9.27
C ILE A 134 9.14 3.37 -9.24
N PRO A 135 9.23 4.62 -9.71
CA PRO A 135 10.45 5.40 -9.54
C PRO A 135 10.68 5.63 -8.04
N VAL A 136 11.50 4.77 -7.43
CA VAL A 136 11.93 4.87 -6.05
C VAL A 136 12.74 6.16 -5.90
N LEU A 137 12.26 7.07 -5.05
CA LEU A 137 13.07 8.13 -4.42
C LEU A 137 13.90 8.99 -5.40
N LYS A 138 13.33 9.46 -6.52
CA LYS A 138 13.84 10.72 -7.07
C LYS A 138 13.59 11.79 -6.01
N SER A 139 14.65 12.54 -5.70
CA SER A 139 14.60 13.62 -4.71
C SER A 139 13.43 14.57 -5.02
N ASP A 140 12.85 15.18 -3.98
CA ASP A 140 11.80 16.20 -4.13
C ASP A 140 12.22 17.32 -5.13
N LEU A 141 13.53 17.50 -5.32
CA LEU A 141 14.15 18.47 -6.22
C LEU A 141 14.15 18.06 -7.72
N ASP A 142 14.26 16.76 -8.04
CA ASP A 142 14.30 16.31 -9.45
C ASP A 142 12.92 16.35 -10.12
N ILE A 143 11.84 16.20 -9.33
CA ILE A 143 10.45 16.21 -9.81
C ILE A 143 9.97 17.65 -10.07
N GLU A 144 10.43 18.64 -9.30
CA GLU A 144 9.95 20.03 -9.42
C GLU A 144 10.35 20.72 -10.74
N ILE A 145 11.43 20.29 -11.40
CA ILE A 145 12.03 21.08 -12.50
C ILE A 145 11.52 20.65 -13.88
N LYS A 146 11.27 19.36 -14.13
CA LYS A 146 11.05 18.89 -15.52
C LYS A 146 9.58 18.84 -15.96
N ASP A 147 8.64 18.64 -15.03
CA ASP A 147 7.27 18.25 -15.37
C ASP A 147 6.17 19.10 -14.71
N LYS A 148 6.54 20.23 -14.10
CA LYS A 148 5.62 21.13 -13.38
C LYS A 148 4.43 21.59 -14.24
N SER A 149 4.69 21.97 -15.49
CA SER A 149 3.63 22.39 -16.42
C SER A 149 2.67 21.26 -16.79
N SER A 150 3.18 20.04 -16.97
CA SER A 150 2.34 18.86 -17.29
C SER A 150 1.47 18.47 -16.10
N LEU A 151 2.01 18.53 -14.88
CA LEU A 151 1.25 18.26 -13.65
C LEU A 151 0.12 19.28 -13.44
N GLU A 152 0.38 20.58 -13.67
CA GLU A 152 -0.64 21.63 -13.60
C GLU A 152 -1.76 21.39 -14.62
N LYS A 153 -1.43 20.99 -15.85
CA LYS A 153 -2.43 20.61 -16.87
C LYS A 153 -3.29 19.43 -16.42
N ILE A 154 -2.70 18.40 -15.81
CA ILE A 154 -3.46 17.26 -15.27
C ILE A 154 -4.41 17.70 -14.16
N ILE A 155 -3.97 18.57 -13.23
CA ILE A 155 -4.84 19.08 -12.15
C ILE A 155 -6.01 19.87 -12.74
N ILE A 156 -5.77 20.70 -13.77
CA ILE A 156 -6.83 21.44 -14.47
C ILE A 156 -7.84 20.48 -15.12
N LEU A 157 -7.37 19.46 -15.85
CA LEU A 157 -8.23 18.46 -16.49
C LEU A 157 -9.05 17.67 -15.46
N LEU A 158 -8.43 17.22 -14.36
CA LEU A 158 -9.13 16.53 -13.29
C LEU A 158 -10.20 17.42 -12.63
N ARG A 159 -9.91 18.71 -12.45
CA ARG A 159 -10.88 19.67 -11.92
C ARG A 159 -12.04 19.90 -12.88
N SER A 160 -11.79 19.98 -14.19
CA SER A 160 -12.88 20.16 -15.18
C SER A 160 -13.75 18.93 -15.32
N TYR A 161 -13.18 17.72 -15.28
CA TYR A 161 -13.96 16.48 -15.48
C TYR A 161 -14.62 15.96 -14.21
N THR A 162 -13.97 16.11 -13.04
CA THR A 162 -14.48 15.53 -11.78
C THR A 162 -15.06 16.56 -10.81
N GLY A 163 -14.84 17.85 -11.04
CA GLY A 163 -15.20 18.92 -10.10
C GLY A 163 -14.29 19.01 -8.86
N ASN A 164 -13.36 18.07 -8.66
CA ASN A 164 -12.49 18.03 -7.49
C ASN A 164 -11.20 18.82 -7.71
N ASP A 165 -10.86 19.70 -6.77
CA ASP A 165 -9.61 20.47 -6.80
C ASP A 165 -8.49 19.78 -6.02
N PHE A 166 -7.47 19.32 -6.75
CA PHE A 166 -6.29 18.67 -6.18
C PHE A 166 -5.10 19.63 -5.95
N SER A 167 -5.26 20.94 -6.19
CA SER A 167 -4.19 21.93 -6.05
C SER A 167 -3.63 22.05 -4.63
N LEU A 168 -4.45 21.76 -3.61
CA LEU A 168 -4.08 21.80 -2.19
C LEU A 168 -3.42 20.50 -1.69
N TYR A 169 -3.41 19.44 -2.49
CA TYR A 169 -2.73 18.20 -2.12
C TYR A 169 -1.22 18.34 -2.25
N LYS A 170 -0.47 17.59 -1.43
CA LYS A 170 0.98 17.47 -1.58
C LYS A 170 1.30 16.98 -2.99
N LYS A 171 2.07 17.74 -3.76
CA LYS A 171 2.39 17.44 -5.17
C LYS A 171 2.92 16.02 -5.37
N ASN A 172 3.78 15.55 -4.47
CA ASN A 172 4.34 14.19 -4.50
C ASN A 172 3.26 13.09 -4.44
N THR A 173 2.22 13.30 -3.64
CA THR A 173 1.09 12.38 -3.51
C THR A 173 0.32 12.28 -4.83
N VAL A 174 0.07 13.42 -5.48
CA VAL A 174 -0.64 13.49 -6.77
C VAL A 174 0.22 12.91 -7.88
N TYR A 175 1.49 13.31 -7.95
CA TYR A 175 2.44 12.88 -8.96
C TYR A 175 2.64 11.36 -8.95
N ARG A 176 2.80 10.74 -7.77
CA ARG A 176 2.90 9.27 -7.69
C ARG A 176 1.62 8.55 -8.08
N ARG A 177 0.44 9.12 -7.79
CA ARG A 177 -0.84 8.55 -8.27
C ARG A 177 -0.92 8.60 -9.79
N ILE A 178 -0.43 9.68 -10.39
CA ILE A 178 -0.30 9.83 -11.85
C ILE A 178 0.68 8.78 -12.38
N GLU A 179 1.88 8.66 -11.83
CA GLU A 179 2.88 7.66 -12.25
C GLU A 179 2.38 6.22 -12.12
N ARG A 180 1.65 5.89 -11.05
CA ARG A 180 1.02 4.57 -10.92
C ARG A 180 0.01 4.31 -12.03
N ARG A 181 -0.85 5.27 -12.35
CA ARG A 181 -1.82 5.13 -13.46
C ARG A 181 -1.12 5.06 -14.81
N MET A 182 -0.07 5.86 -15.01
CA MET A 182 0.81 5.79 -16.16
C MET A 182 1.41 4.38 -16.32
N GLY A 183 1.88 3.77 -15.24
CA GLY A 183 2.38 2.39 -15.22
C GLY A 183 1.33 1.36 -15.65
N ILE A 184 0.07 1.52 -15.21
CA ILE A 184 -1.05 0.65 -15.65
C ILE A 184 -1.29 0.78 -17.16
N HIS A 185 -1.22 1.99 -17.70
CA HIS A 185 -1.42 2.28 -19.13
C HIS A 185 -0.15 2.15 -19.98
N LYS A 186 0.99 1.75 -19.40
CA LYS A 186 2.31 1.69 -20.05
C LYS A 186 2.71 3.02 -20.71
N ILE A 187 2.45 4.14 -20.04
CA ILE A 187 2.80 5.49 -20.48
C ILE A 187 4.06 5.94 -19.75
N ASP A 188 5.12 6.26 -20.50
CA ASP A 188 6.43 6.55 -19.89
C ASP A 188 6.70 8.04 -19.66
N LYS A 189 5.87 8.93 -20.24
CA LYS A 189 6.00 10.39 -20.13
C LYS A 189 4.71 11.03 -19.63
N ILE A 190 4.82 11.93 -18.65
CA ILE A 190 3.65 12.62 -18.10
C ILE A 190 2.97 13.54 -19.11
N SER A 191 3.72 14.11 -20.06
CA SER A 191 3.14 14.88 -21.17
C SER A 191 2.26 14.01 -22.08
N SER A 192 2.65 12.76 -22.31
CA SER A 192 1.82 11.78 -23.02
C SER A 192 0.58 11.40 -22.20
N TYR A 193 0.71 11.33 -20.87
CA TYR A 193 -0.43 11.08 -19.98
C TYR A 193 -1.44 12.24 -19.97
N VAL A 194 -0.99 13.50 -20.09
CA VAL A 194 -1.89 14.65 -20.30
C VAL A 194 -2.76 14.42 -21.55
N HIS A 195 -2.14 14.01 -22.66
CA HIS A 195 -2.87 13.77 -23.91
C HIS A 195 -3.85 12.61 -23.78
N PHE A 196 -3.41 11.51 -23.16
CA PHE A 196 -4.27 10.37 -22.86
C PHE A 196 -5.53 10.77 -22.07
N LEU A 197 -5.40 11.62 -21.04
CA LEU A 197 -6.55 12.12 -20.26
C LEU A 197 -7.47 13.05 -21.06
N GLN A 198 -6.97 13.77 -22.07
CA GLN A 198 -7.82 14.61 -22.93
C GLN A 198 -8.66 13.76 -23.88
N GLU A 199 -8.09 12.66 -24.39
CA GLU A 199 -8.78 11.73 -25.29
C GLU A 199 -9.72 10.76 -24.53
N ASN A 200 -9.52 10.60 -23.22
CA ASN A 200 -10.28 9.69 -22.36
C ASN A 200 -10.79 10.44 -21.09
N PRO A 201 -11.88 11.24 -21.22
CA PRO A 201 -12.44 12.04 -20.12
C PRO A 201 -12.99 11.23 -18.95
#